data_AF-A0A345GWA9-F1
#
_entry.id   AF-A0A345GWA9-F1
#
_cell.length_a   1.000
_cell.length_b   1.000
_cell.length_c   1.000
_cell.angle_alpha   90.00
_cell.angle_beta   90.00
_cell.angle_gamma   90.00
#
_symmetry.space_group_name_H-M   'P 1'
#
loop_
_entity.id
_entity.type
_entity.pdbx_description
1 polymer ?
#
loop_
_entity_poly.entity_id
_entity_poly.type
_entity_poly.pdbx_seq_one_letter_code
_entity_poly.pdbx_strand_id
1 'polypeptide(L)'
;MYLTKLSSSTLLFTGIAILFFCSLSLNAQTDSLQGKSYEELIGLYDTTFYEDPAKANMYAAAAYELAKKNGDQEKLVIAKYYVARSKYYLTKYSESTKDLEEVIRIATEISDNVLLYKSHSLKGNNLFEQNKHHESLDLYLKAKKYAKLTDNPLFIARINISIAFIKKFHKDYEEAINVLLENLKLLEQYDGDEKKKKNNQRTVLMQLADTYLRIKKPKEAEHYNDLALKLSPKEEFHDAYYWGFMNKAIIEYQNKNFEKSIEYSRQVETYYKNTNKLSNLATPYFYIGKSFYELGNNSQAVEYLEKAIAISDEFKLDFQEKKEVYRYLDLAHSLLGNSKKANEYSIMFYELDKKNDSLDIALNNRINKEHDIIPLQEEIESLDKNTKYLYVFSGILLTILVSFFIWFKQRQKRNKKRFQELLITIEKLEQPKKKNSQKIIPKETSNTVTDKNALQILKDLEKFEEKEFYLRKDCTLSYVAKKLKTNTTYLSNVINTHKEKSFKSYLSELRINAALIQLKNNPKLRSYTVKAIAEEFGFKRPETFSRAFKTQTNMYPSNYIKNLENQQIT
;
A
#
# COMPACT_ATOMS: atom_id res chain seq x y z
N MET A 1 -39.84 73.37 -12.01
CA MET A 1 -39.11 74.66 -12.00
C MET A 1 -37.70 74.38 -11.50
N TYR A 2 -36.67 74.73 -12.28
CA TYR A 2 -35.22 74.61 -12.04
C TYR A 2 -34.57 73.21 -12.01
N LEU A 3 -34.51 72.56 -13.16
CA LEU A 3 -33.34 71.74 -13.53
C LEU A 3 -32.61 72.48 -14.65
N THR A 4 -31.69 73.35 -14.26
CA THR A 4 -30.79 74.06 -15.17
C THR A 4 -29.89 73.06 -15.87
N LYS A 5 -29.85 73.13 -17.21
CA LYS A 5 -28.83 72.52 -18.07
C LYS A 5 -27.45 72.75 -17.46
N LEU A 6 -26.84 71.71 -16.90
CA LEU A 6 -25.39 71.68 -16.73
C LEU A 6 -24.80 71.78 -18.15
N SER A 7 -24.00 72.82 -18.38
CA SER A 7 -23.26 72.98 -19.63
C SER A 7 -22.38 71.75 -19.86
N SER A 8 -22.13 71.38 -21.11
CA SER A 8 -21.21 70.26 -21.43
C SER A 8 -19.85 70.42 -20.74
N SER A 9 -19.43 71.65 -20.45
CA SER A 9 -18.22 71.96 -19.68
C SER A 9 -18.27 71.52 -18.21
N THR A 10 -19.42 71.57 -17.53
CA THR A 10 -19.52 71.14 -16.12
C THR A 10 -19.57 69.62 -15.98
N LEU A 11 -20.16 68.90 -16.95
CA LEU A 11 -20.06 67.43 -17.03
C LEU A 11 -18.63 66.97 -17.35
N LEU A 12 -17.92 67.71 -18.22
CA LEU A 12 -16.52 67.42 -18.52
C LEU A 12 -15.62 67.63 -17.30
N PHE A 13 -15.80 68.74 -16.58
CA PHE A 13 -15.02 69.05 -15.37
C PHE A 13 -15.27 68.07 -14.23
N THR A 14 -16.52 67.63 -14.03
CA THR A 14 -16.85 66.60 -13.03
C THR A 14 -16.29 65.23 -13.41
N GLY A 15 -16.35 64.85 -14.70
CA GLY A 15 -15.69 63.64 -15.21
C GLY A 15 -14.17 63.66 -15.07
N ILE A 16 -13.53 64.79 -15.38
CA ILE A 16 -12.07 64.98 -15.22
C ILE A 16 -11.70 64.96 -13.73
N ALA A 17 -12.47 65.62 -12.86
CA ALA A 17 -12.24 65.59 -11.42
C ALA A 17 -12.36 64.17 -10.85
N ILE A 18 -13.38 63.39 -11.25
CA ILE A 18 -13.52 61.97 -10.85
C ILE A 18 -12.33 61.15 -11.35
N LEU A 19 -11.89 61.33 -12.60
CA LEU A 19 -10.70 60.65 -13.14
C LEU A 19 -9.42 61.07 -12.40
N PHE A 20 -9.30 62.33 -11.98
CA PHE A 20 -8.16 62.85 -11.23
C PHE A 20 -8.16 62.37 -9.76
N PHE A 21 -9.33 62.26 -9.12
CA PHE A 21 -9.45 61.69 -7.77
C PHE A 21 -9.26 60.16 -7.78
N CYS A 22 -9.71 59.46 -8.82
CA CYS A 22 -9.42 58.04 -9.03
C CYS A 22 -7.92 57.81 -9.29
N SER A 23 -7.24 58.69 -10.04
CA SER A 23 -5.80 58.56 -10.28
C SER A 23 -4.97 58.94 -9.04
N LEU A 24 -5.39 59.94 -8.25
CA LEU A 24 -4.74 60.28 -6.98
C LEU A 24 -4.91 59.19 -5.92
N SER A 25 -6.08 58.55 -5.84
CA SER A 25 -6.29 57.42 -4.92
C SER A 25 -5.52 56.18 -5.34
N LEU A 26 -5.49 55.83 -6.63
CA LEU A 26 -4.63 54.74 -7.12
C LEU A 26 -3.14 55.03 -6.85
N ASN A 27 -2.67 56.26 -7.13
CA ASN A 27 -1.26 56.64 -6.96
C ASN A 27 -0.84 56.71 -5.49
N ALA A 28 -1.68 57.27 -4.60
CA ALA A 28 -1.40 57.29 -3.16
C ALA A 28 -1.37 55.88 -2.55
N GLN A 29 -2.16 54.96 -3.11
CA GLN A 29 -2.21 53.57 -2.65
C GLN A 29 -1.00 52.75 -3.16
N THR A 30 -0.52 53.02 -4.38
CA THR A 30 0.76 52.47 -4.88
C THR A 30 1.96 52.99 -4.09
N ASP A 31 1.99 54.27 -3.69
CA ASP A 31 3.05 54.85 -2.86
C ASP A 31 3.15 54.19 -1.48
N SER A 32 2.01 53.79 -0.88
CA SER A 32 1.99 53.15 0.44
C SER A 32 2.61 51.74 0.50
N LEU A 33 2.69 51.08 -0.67
CA LEU A 33 3.29 49.74 -0.82
C LEU A 33 4.74 49.81 -1.31
N GLN A 34 5.13 50.96 -1.85
CA GLN A 34 6.47 51.21 -2.38
C GLN A 34 7.49 51.19 -1.23
N GLY A 35 8.54 50.38 -1.39
CA GLY A 35 9.61 50.22 -0.40
C GLY A 35 9.40 49.10 0.62
N LYS A 36 8.25 48.41 0.63
CA LYS A 36 8.06 47.21 1.46
C LYS A 36 8.81 46.01 0.89
N SER A 37 9.41 45.21 1.76
CA SER A 37 9.98 43.90 1.44
C SER A 37 8.89 42.87 1.13
N TYR A 38 9.28 41.75 0.52
CA TYR A 38 8.37 40.65 0.25
C TYR A 38 7.77 40.09 1.55
N GLU A 39 8.60 39.90 2.57
CA GLU A 39 8.21 39.34 3.86
C GLU A 39 7.22 40.25 4.59
N GLU A 40 7.40 41.57 4.52
CA GLU A 40 6.43 42.53 5.06
C GLU A 40 5.09 42.47 4.34
N LEU A 41 5.10 42.32 3.00
CA LEU A 41 3.87 42.20 2.21
C LEU A 41 3.11 40.91 2.54
N ILE A 42 3.82 39.79 2.71
CA ILE A 42 3.20 38.53 3.14
C ILE A 42 2.70 38.60 4.59
N GLY A 43 3.44 39.26 5.49
CA GLY A 43 2.98 39.50 6.86
C GLY A 43 1.66 40.30 6.89
N LEU A 44 1.57 41.37 6.10
CA LEU A 44 0.34 42.16 5.95
C LEU A 44 -0.80 41.38 5.31
N TYR A 45 -0.51 40.50 4.36
CA TYR A 45 -1.48 39.56 3.81
C TYR A 45 -2.06 38.67 4.91
N ASP A 46 -1.21 38.00 5.69
CA ASP A 46 -1.64 37.01 6.69
C ASP A 46 -2.49 37.65 7.80
N THR A 47 -2.16 38.87 8.23
CA THR A 47 -2.94 39.57 9.26
C THR A 47 -4.28 40.08 8.75
N THR A 48 -4.35 40.47 7.48
CA THR A 48 -5.54 41.14 6.91
C THR A 48 -6.51 40.16 6.25
N PHE A 49 -6.04 38.94 5.92
CA PHE A 49 -6.72 38.00 5.03
C PHE A 49 -8.18 37.72 5.35
N TYR A 50 -8.51 37.47 6.62
CA TYR A 50 -9.88 37.15 7.03
C TYR A 50 -10.74 38.39 7.31
N GLU A 51 -10.13 39.55 7.52
CA GLU A 51 -10.83 40.81 7.79
C GLU A 51 -11.22 41.53 6.50
N ASP A 52 -10.26 41.61 5.56
CA ASP A 52 -10.45 42.27 4.27
C ASP A 52 -9.69 41.49 3.18
N PRO A 53 -10.35 40.48 2.57
CA PRO A 53 -9.77 39.70 1.50
C PRO A 53 -9.35 40.53 0.27
N ALA A 54 -10.01 41.68 0.03
CA ALA A 54 -9.69 42.57 -1.08
C ALA A 54 -8.35 43.27 -0.83
N LYS A 55 -8.17 43.82 0.37
CA LYS A 55 -6.91 44.44 0.78
C LYS A 55 -5.77 43.42 0.89
N ALA A 56 -6.05 42.23 1.42
CA ALA A 56 -5.09 41.12 1.40
C ALA A 56 -4.66 40.76 -0.04
N ASN A 57 -5.61 40.71 -0.99
CA ASN A 57 -5.29 40.48 -2.40
C ASN A 57 -4.31 41.53 -2.96
N MET A 58 -4.43 42.79 -2.54
CA MET A 58 -3.50 43.85 -2.95
C MET A 58 -2.08 43.58 -2.45
N TYR A 59 -1.92 43.17 -1.19
CA TYR A 59 -0.61 42.81 -0.64
C TYR A 59 0.00 41.60 -1.34
N ALA A 60 -0.78 40.56 -1.59
CA ALA A 60 -0.32 39.38 -2.34
C ALA A 60 0.09 39.73 -3.78
N ALA A 61 -0.68 40.60 -4.46
CA ALA A 61 -0.36 41.06 -5.80
C ALA A 61 0.94 41.89 -5.85
N ALA A 62 1.15 42.77 -4.86
CA ALA A 62 2.40 43.52 -4.73
C ALA A 62 3.60 42.59 -4.46
N ALA A 63 3.44 41.59 -3.60
CA ALA A 63 4.47 40.59 -3.32
C ALA A 63 4.82 39.78 -4.59
N TYR A 64 3.81 39.45 -5.39
CA TYR A 64 3.98 38.76 -6.66
C TYR A 64 4.79 39.60 -7.66
N GLU A 65 4.44 40.87 -7.87
CA GLU A 65 5.19 41.75 -8.78
C GLU A 65 6.63 42.00 -8.30
N LEU A 66 6.84 42.11 -6.98
CA LEU A 66 8.18 42.23 -6.41
C LEU A 66 9.03 40.97 -6.65
N ALA A 67 8.49 39.79 -6.39
CA ALA A 67 9.18 38.53 -6.63
C ALA A 67 9.51 38.33 -8.12
N LYS A 68 8.57 38.70 -9.00
CA LYS A 68 8.76 38.69 -10.45
C LYS A 68 9.87 39.64 -10.91
N LYS A 69 9.91 40.86 -10.37
CA LYS A 69 10.98 41.83 -10.65
C LYS A 69 12.36 41.31 -10.20
N ASN A 70 12.40 40.60 -9.08
CA ASN A 70 13.64 40.07 -8.51
C ASN A 70 14.06 38.71 -9.12
N GLY A 71 13.22 38.11 -9.98
CA GLY A 71 13.49 36.79 -10.58
C GLY A 71 13.43 35.61 -9.60
N ASP A 72 12.82 35.80 -8.42
CA ASP A 72 12.70 34.78 -7.39
C ASP A 72 11.48 33.90 -7.67
N GLN A 73 11.71 32.75 -8.32
CA GLN A 73 10.64 31.84 -8.75
C GLN A 73 9.85 31.23 -7.58
N GLU A 74 10.52 30.94 -6.46
CA GLU A 74 9.89 30.34 -5.28
C GLU A 74 8.94 31.35 -4.62
N LYS A 75 9.40 32.58 -4.39
CA LYS A 75 8.55 33.65 -3.86
C LYS A 75 7.43 34.04 -4.82
N LEU A 76 7.69 34.00 -6.13
CA LEU A 76 6.71 34.31 -7.17
C LEU A 76 5.54 33.32 -7.10
N VAL A 77 5.82 32.01 -7.07
CA VAL A 77 4.76 30.99 -7.10
C VAL A 77 3.93 31.00 -5.80
N ILE A 78 4.56 31.26 -4.65
CA ILE A 78 3.86 31.39 -3.36
C ILE A 78 2.94 32.62 -3.36
N ALA A 79 3.42 33.78 -3.82
CA ALA A 79 2.60 34.99 -3.88
C ALA A 79 1.43 34.83 -4.86
N LYS A 80 1.66 34.14 -5.99
CA LYS A 80 0.60 33.82 -6.96
C LYS A 80 -0.49 32.92 -6.35
N TYR A 81 -0.11 31.94 -5.53
CA TYR A 81 -1.07 31.14 -4.76
C TYR A 81 -1.91 32.01 -3.82
N TYR A 82 -1.30 32.98 -3.13
CA TYR A 82 -2.03 33.89 -2.25
C TYR A 82 -3.01 34.80 -2.99
N VAL A 83 -2.66 35.28 -4.18
CA VAL A 83 -3.60 35.99 -5.08
C VAL A 83 -4.78 35.09 -5.43
N ALA A 84 -4.51 33.84 -5.86
CA ALA A 84 -5.57 32.89 -6.19
C ALA A 84 -6.48 32.61 -4.99
N ARG A 85 -5.90 32.47 -3.80
CA ARG A 85 -6.63 32.26 -2.55
C ARG A 85 -7.50 33.45 -2.19
N SER A 86 -7.00 34.68 -2.31
CA SER A 86 -7.84 35.87 -2.07
C SER A 86 -8.98 35.97 -3.08
N LYS A 87 -8.74 35.64 -4.36
CA LYS A 87 -9.80 35.60 -5.38
C LYS A 87 -10.92 34.63 -5.04
N TYR A 88 -10.62 33.47 -4.44
CA TYR A 88 -11.64 32.54 -3.94
C TYR A 88 -12.55 33.23 -2.88
N TYR A 89 -11.96 33.89 -1.88
CA TYR A 89 -12.75 34.60 -0.85
C TYR A 89 -13.50 35.83 -1.38
N LEU A 90 -13.06 36.37 -2.51
CA LEU A 90 -13.79 37.40 -3.26
C LEU A 90 -14.84 36.82 -4.22
N THR A 91 -15.15 35.52 -4.13
CA THR A 91 -16.10 34.79 -4.99
C THR A 91 -15.73 34.78 -6.48
N LYS A 92 -14.46 35.05 -6.81
CA LYS A 92 -13.90 35.07 -8.18
C LYS A 92 -13.31 33.70 -8.54
N TYR A 93 -14.13 32.65 -8.45
CA TYR A 93 -13.70 31.25 -8.55
C TYR A 93 -13.01 30.88 -9.87
N SER A 94 -13.50 31.42 -11.00
CA SER A 94 -12.91 31.18 -12.32
C SER A 94 -11.52 31.82 -12.46
N GLU A 95 -11.35 33.04 -11.96
CA GLU A 95 -10.04 33.71 -11.96
C GLU A 95 -9.05 33.02 -11.03
N SER A 96 -9.51 32.62 -9.83
CA SER A 96 -8.72 31.82 -8.89
C SER A 96 -8.24 30.51 -9.54
N THR A 97 -9.14 29.81 -10.23
CA THR A 97 -8.82 28.56 -10.94
C THR A 97 -7.75 28.76 -12.01
N LYS A 98 -7.83 29.84 -12.78
CA LYS A 98 -6.83 30.18 -13.80
C LYS A 98 -5.47 30.47 -13.19
N ASP A 99 -5.41 31.24 -12.09
CA ASP A 99 -4.15 31.50 -11.40
C ASP A 99 -3.55 30.21 -10.82
N LEU A 100 -4.37 29.28 -10.35
CA LEU A 100 -3.90 27.99 -9.81
C LEU A 100 -3.30 27.06 -10.86
N GLU A 101 -3.68 27.18 -12.13
CA GLU A 101 -3.07 26.37 -13.20
C GLU A 101 -1.58 26.69 -13.39
N GLU A 102 -1.25 27.97 -13.31
CA GLU A 102 0.14 28.43 -13.33
C GLU A 102 0.89 27.97 -12.07
N VAL A 103 0.28 28.12 -10.88
CA VAL A 103 0.87 27.66 -9.62
C VAL A 103 1.15 26.17 -9.63
N ILE A 104 0.20 25.33 -10.07
CA ILE A 104 0.35 23.87 -10.12
C ILE A 104 1.47 23.47 -11.08
N ARG A 105 1.57 24.12 -12.25
CA ARG A 105 2.64 23.84 -13.22
C ARG A 105 4.01 24.07 -12.60
N ILE A 106 4.24 25.27 -12.03
CA ILE A 106 5.53 25.63 -11.42
C ILE A 106 5.81 24.76 -10.19
N ALA A 107 4.82 24.54 -9.32
CA ALA A 107 4.96 23.68 -8.14
C ALA A 107 5.34 22.23 -8.51
N THR A 108 4.88 21.73 -9.66
CA THR A 108 5.27 20.43 -10.19
C THR A 108 6.74 20.43 -10.64
N GLU A 109 7.18 21.47 -11.34
CA GLU A 109 8.57 21.61 -11.80
C GLU A 109 9.57 21.66 -10.64
N ILE A 110 9.24 22.36 -9.56
CA ILE A 110 10.08 22.45 -8.35
C ILE A 110 9.82 21.34 -7.32
N SER A 111 8.90 20.42 -7.62
CA SER A 111 8.51 19.30 -6.73
C SER A 111 8.03 19.74 -5.33
N ASP A 112 7.34 20.87 -5.22
CA ASP A 112 6.77 21.36 -3.94
C ASP A 112 5.42 20.68 -3.65
N ASN A 113 5.49 19.56 -2.92
CA ASN A 113 4.31 18.79 -2.53
C ASN A 113 3.33 19.57 -1.63
N VAL A 114 3.82 20.53 -0.83
CA VAL A 114 2.95 21.35 0.04
C VAL A 114 2.12 22.29 -0.81
N LEU A 115 2.73 22.95 -1.79
CA LEU A 115 2.05 23.86 -2.69
C LEU A 115 1.11 23.11 -3.65
N LEU A 116 1.49 21.93 -4.12
CA LEU A 116 0.62 21.05 -4.92
C LEU A 116 -0.63 20.63 -4.14
N TYR A 117 -0.47 20.17 -2.89
CA TYR A 117 -1.60 19.88 -1.99
C TYR A 117 -2.52 21.09 -1.84
N LYS A 118 -1.98 22.25 -1.45
CA LYS A 118 -2.75 23.48 -1.23
C LYS A 118 -3.49 23.92 -2.50
N SER A 119 -2.83 23.84 -3.65
CA SER A 119 -3.37 24.33 -4.92
C SER A 119 -4.47 23.42 -5.46
N HIS A 120 -4.28 22.09 -5.41
CA HIS A 120 -5.34 21.15 -5.76
C HIS A 120 -6.53 21.24 -4.81
N SER A 121 -6.29 21.40 -3.50
CA SER A 121 -7.36 21.61 -2.52
C SER A 121 -8.16 22.88 -2.82
N LEU A 122 -7.49 24.02 -3.05
CA LEU A 122 -8.18 25.27 -3.36
C LEU A 122 -8.91 25.23 -4.71
N LYS A 123 -8.32 24.59 -5.74
CA LYS A 123 -8.99 24.39 -7.04
C LYS A 123 -10.23 23.51 -6.86
N GLY A 124 -10.17 22.49 -6.01
CA GLY A 124 -11.33 21.68 -5.63
C GLY A 124 -12.43 22.53 -4.99
N ASN A 125 -12.09 23.43 -4.06
CA ASN A 125 -13.07 24.36 -3.47
C ASN A 125 -13.71 25.28 -4.52
N ASN A 126 -12.93 25.85 -5.45
CA ASN A 126 -13.47 26.67 -6.54
C ASN A 126 -14.51 25.89 -7.37
N LEU A 127 -14.23 24.62 -7.70
CA LEU A 127 -15.16 23.79 -8.47
C LEU A 127 -16.39 23.40 -7.65
N PHE A 128 -16.24 23.16 -6.35
CA PHE A 128 -17.36 22.91 -5.45
C PHE A 128 -18.35 24.08 -5.46
N GLU A 129 -17.86 25.30 -5.28
CA GLU A 129 -18.67 26.52 -5.32
C GLU A 129 -19.34 26.78 -6.68
N GLN A 130 -18.81 26.18 -7.75
CA GLN A 130 -19.39 26.19 -9.10
C GLN A 130 -20.37 25.02 -9.34
N ASN A 131 -20.77 24.29 -8.30
CA ASN A 131 -21.61 23.10 -8.36
C ASN A 131 -21.01 21.92 -9.16
N LYS A 132 -19.68 21.88 -9.33
CA LYS A 132 -18.95 20.82 -10.03
C LYS A 132 -18.36 19.83 -9.03
N HIS A 133 -19.23 19.18 -8.26
CA HIS A 133 -18.83 18.40 -7.09
C HIS A 133 -17.96 17.17 -7.44
N HIS A 134 -18.18 16.55 -8.61
CA HIS A 134 -17.35 15.44 -9.07
C HIS A 134 -15.90 15.87 -9.35
N GLU A 135 -15.73 16.92 -10.18
CA GLU A 135 -14.40 17.47 -10.50
C GLU A 135 -13.70 17.99 -9.23
N SER A 136 -14.49 18.48 -8.26
CA SER A 136 -13.99 18.88 -6.95
C SER A 136 -13.43 17.70 -6.16
N LEU A 137 -14.15 16.57 -6.10
CA LEU A 137 -13.71 15.36 -5.43
C LEU A 137 -12.43 14.79 -6.06
N ASP A 138 -12.34 14.76 -7.38
CA ASP A 138 -11.12 14.37 -8.12
C ASP A 138 -9.91 15.20 -7.68
N LEU A 139 -10.10 16.52 -7.53
CA LEU A 139 -9.05 17.43 -7.07
C LEU A 139 -8.72 17.23 -5.59
N TYR A 140 -9.69 16.91 -4.74
CA TYR A 140 -9.42 16.57 -3.35
C TYR A 140 -8.64 15.27 -3.19
N LEU A 141 -8.92 14.26 -4.00
CA LEU A 141 -8.14 13.01 -4.01
C LEU A 141 -6.71 13.25 -4.51
N LYS A 142 -6.53 14.07 -5.55
CA LYS A 142 -5.19 14.53 -5.97
C LYS A 142 -4.48 15.28 -4.86
N ALA A 143 -5.15 16.20 -4.18
CA ALA A 143 -4.60 16.93 -3.04
C ALA A 143 -4.20 15.98 -1.90
N LYS A 144 -5.01 14.94 -1.62
CA LYS A 144 -4.70 13.89 -0.63
C LYS A 144 -3.44 13.11 -1.00
N LYS A 145 -3.23 12.79 -2.27
CA LYS A 145 -1.99 12.16 -2.75
C LYS A 145 -0.77 13.02 -2.42
N TYR A 146 -0.81 14.33 -2.71
CA TYR A 146 0.29 15.23 -2.37
C TYR A 146 0.45 15.44 -0.85
N ALA A 147 -0.64 15.50 -0.10
CA ALA A 147 -0.60 15.59 1.36
C ALA A 147 0.06 14.37 2.01
N LYS A 148 -0.12 13.15 1.45
CA LYS A 148 0.61 11.95 1.89
C LYS A 148 2.13 12.10 1.68
N LEU A 149 2.58 12.81 0.63
CA LEU A 149 3.99 13.00 0.31
C LEU A 149 4.69 14.07 1.18
N THR A 150 3.95 14.83 2.00
CA THR A 150 4.55 15.85 2.88
C THR A 150 4.86 15.33 4.28
N ASP A 151 4.53 14.07 4.58
CA ASP A 151 4.62 13.46 5.92
C ASP A 151 3.99 14.30 7.04
N ASN A 152 2.95 15.08 6.70
CA ASN A 152 2.26 15.97 7.63
C ASN A 152 0.81 15.53 7.81
N PRO A 153 0.49 14.84 8.92
CA PRO A 153 -0.87 14.36 9.22
C PRO A 153 -1.93 15.45 9.16
N LEU A 154 -1.60 16.72 9.44
CA LEU A 154 -2.58 17.81 9.38
C LEU A 154 -3.08 18.09 7.96
N PHE A 155 -2.25 17.91 6.92
CA PHE A 155 -2.69 18.15 5.55
C PHE A 155 -3.64 17.06 5.07
N ILE A 156 -3.34 15.81 5.43
CA ILE A 156 -4.24 14.67 5.21
C ILE A 156 -5.55 14.89 5.99
N ALA A 157 -5.46 15.38 7.23
CA ALA A 157 -6.63 15.62 8.04
C ALA A 157 -7.56 16.70 7.44
N ARG A 158 -6.98 17.80 6.98
CA ARG A 158 -7.74 18.90 6.35
C ARG A 158 -8.43 18.46 5.07
N ILE A 159 -7.75 17.71 4.21
CA ILE A 159 -8.38 17.28 2.94
C ILE A 159 -9.44 16.21 3.16
N ASN A 160 -9.27 15.34 4.17
CA ASN A 160 -10.28 14.36 4.55
C ASN A 160 -11.58 15.04 5.02
N ILE A 161 -11.52 16.22 5.66
CA ILE A 161 -12.73 17.00 6.00
C ILE A 161 -13.47 17.42 4.74
N SER A 162 -12.77 17.92 3.72
CA SER A 162 -13.38 18.31 2.43
C SER A 162 -13.98 17.11 1.69
N ILE A 163 -13.29 15.96 1.70
CA ILE A 163 -13.80 14.70 1.11
C ILE A 163 -15.07 14.25 1.84
N ALA A 164 -15.04 14.20 3.18
CA ALA A 164 -16.19 13.83 3.99
C ALA A 164 -17.39 14.78 3.77
N PHE A 165 -17.11 16.08 3.60
CA PHE A 165 -18.14 17.06 3.30
C PHE A 165 -18.84 16.79 1.96
N ILE A 166 -18.08 16.50 0.89
CA ILE A 166 -18.66 16.10 -0.40
C ILE A 166 -19.47 14.81 -0.26
N LYS A 167 -18.94 13.79 0.42
CA LYS A 167 -19.66 12.53 0.66
C LYS A 167 -20.99 12.75 1.37
N LYS A 168 -20.97 13.55 2.45
CA LYS A 168 -22.18 13.95 3.18
C LYS A 168 -23.16 14.72 2.30
N PHE A 169 -22.68 15.64 1.47
CA PHE A 169 -23.51 16.38 0.53
C PHE A 169 -24.26 15.44 -0.42
N HIS A 170 -23.61 14.35 -0.84
CA HIS A 170 -24.20 13.29 -1.67
C HIS A 170 -24.92 12.18 -0.90
N LYS A 171 -25.14 12.38 0.41
CA LYS A 171 -25.83 11.43 1.28
C LYS A 171 -25.11 10.08 1.48
N ASP A 172 -23.83 10.01 1.13
CA ASP A 172 -22.92 8.90 1.46
C ASP A 172 -22.43 9.07 2.92
N TYR A 173 -23.39 8.98 3.86
CA TYR A 173 -23.16 9.35 5.25
C TYR A 173 -22.25 8.38 6.00
N GLU A 174 -22.39 7.07 5.75
CA GLU A 174 -21.57 6.06 6.41
C GLU A 174 -20.10 6.21 6.03
N GLU A 175 -19.79 6.45 4.75
CA GLU A 175 -18.42 6.65 4.32
C GLU A 175 -17.86 8.01 4.76
N ALA A 176 -18.69 9.07 4.80
CA ALA A 176 -18.30 10.33 5.43
C ALA A 176 -17.92 10.13 6.91
N ILE A 177 -18.71 9.34 7.66
CA ILE A 177 -18.41 8.97 9.05
C ILE A 177 -17.08 8.21 9.14
N ASN A 178 -16.87 7.19 8.31
CA ASN A 178 -15.64 6.40 8.30
C ASN A 178 -14.41 7.30 8.10
N VAL A 179 -14.43 8.14 7.07
CA VAL A 179 -13.35 9.10 6.77
C VAL A 179 -13.08 10.02 7.97
N LEU A 180 -14.12 10.53 8.64
CA LEU A 180 -13.97 11.42 9.79
C LEU A 180 -13.45 10.69 11.04
N LEU A 181 -13.86 9.45 11.28
CA LEU A 181 -13.35 8.64 12.40
C LEU A 181 -11.87 8.27 12.21
N GLU A 182 -11.48 7.87 11.01
CA GLU A 182 -10.06 7.68 10.66
C GLU A 182 -9.26 8.98 10.87
N ASN A 183 -9.87 10.11 10.53
CA ASN A 183 -9.26 11.42 10.71
C ASN A 183 -9.02 11.77 12.18
N LEU A 184 -9.92 11.42 13.09
CA LEU A 184 -9.68 11.58 14.53
C LEU A 184 -8.48 10.77 15.00
N LYS A 185 -8.39 9.49 14.61
CA LYS A 185 -7.26 8.61 14.95
C LYS A 185 -5.93 9.18 14.42
N LEU A 186 -5.94 9.70 13.19
CA LEU A 186 -4.78 10.35 12.59
C LEU A 186 -4.35 11.59 13.39
N LEU A 187 -5.30 12.42 13.81
CA LEU A 187 -5.02 13.61 14.61
C LEU A 187 -4.52 13.26 16.02
N GLU A 188 -4.97 12.17 16.62
CA GLU A 188 -4.48 11.68 17.92
C GLU A 188 -2.97 11.38 17.88
N GLN A 189 -2.51 10.79 16.78
CA GLN A 189 -1.10 10.44 16.53
C GLN A 189 -0.21 11.65 16.19
N TYR A 190 -0.81 12.81 15.87
CA TYR A 190 -0.06 14.02 15.58
C TYR A 190 0.55 14.61 16.87
N ASP A 191 1.88 14.77 16.88
CA ASP A 191 2.71 15.23 17.99
C ASP A 191 3.23 16.67 17.83
N GLY A 192 2.81 17.36 16.77
CA GLY A 192 3.24 18.73 16.48
C GLY A 192 2.45 19.80 17.24
N ASP A 193 2.05 20.86 16.54
CA ASP A 193 1.41 22.04 17.13
C ASP A 193 0.03 21.70 17.71
N GLU A 194 -0.05 21.69 19.06
CA GLU A 194 -1.25 21.32 19.81
C GLU A 194 -2.46 22.23 19.50
N LYS A 195 -2.22 23.51 19.21
CA LYS A 195 -3.31 24.44 18.84
C LYS A 195 -3.87 24.06 17.48
N LYS A 196 -3.01 23.73 16.51
CA LYS A 196 -3.46 23.24 15.19
C LYS A 196 -4.15 21.90 15.29
N LYS A 197 -3.66 20.98 16.14
CA LYS A 197 -4.31 19.69 16.42
C LYS A 197 -5.74 19.89 16.91
N LYS A 198 -5.92 20.63 18.01
CA LYS A 198 -7.24 20.91 18.60
C LYS A 198 -8.19 21.61 17.63
N ASN A 199 -7.69 22.55 16.82
CA ASN A 199 -8.50 23.23 15.80
C ASN A 199 -9.08 22.24 14.78
N ASN A 200 -8.26 21.30 14.27
CA ASN A 200 -8.75 20.31 13.31
C ASN A 200 -9.65 19.27 14.00
N GLN A 201 -9.32 18.82 15.21
CA GLN A 201 -10.15 17.90 15.99
C GLN A 201 -11.55 18.47 16.20
N ARG A 202 -11.65 19.74 16.60
CA ARG A 202 -12.93 20.44 16.73
C ARG A 202 -13.75 20.36 15.44
N THR A 203 -13.18 20.71 14.29
CA THR A 203 -13.90 20.64 13.02
C THR A 203 -14.36 19.23 12.69
N VAL A 204 -13.51 18.21 12.89
CA VAL A 204 -13.87 16.81 12.64
C VAL A 204 -15.02 16.35 13.55
N LEU A 205 -14.96 16.66 14.84
CA LEU A 205 -16.00 16.32 15.82
C LEU A 205 -17.35 16.98 15.47
N MET A 206 -17.32 18.25 15.05
CA MET A 206 -18.53 18.96 14.61
C MET A 206 -19.15 18.34 13.36
N GLN A 207 -18.31 17.93 12.39
CA GLN A 207 -18.79 17.24 11.19
C GLN A 207 -19.33 15.84 11.50
N LEU A 208 -18.73 15.09 12.43
CA LEU A 208 -19.27 13.81 12.88
C LEU A 208 -20.64 13.99 13.51
N ALA A 209 -20.77 14.92 14.46
CA ALA A 209 -22.05 15.23 15.10
C ALA A 209 -23.13 15.54 14.05
N ASP A 210 -22.86 16.46 13.14
CA ASP A 210 -23.81 16.82 12.07
C ASP A 210 -24.16 15.62 11.17
N THR A 211 -23.18 14.79 10.79
CA THR A 211 -23.40 13.63 9.94
C THR A 211 -24.26 12.56 10.63
N TYR A 212 -24.04 12.29 11.92
CA TYR A 212 -24.89 11.40 12.71
C TYR A 212 -26.32 11.94 12.86
N LEU A 213 -26.50 13.26 12.93
CA LEU A 213 -27.84 13.86 12.92
C LEU A 213 -28.56 13.62 11.60
N ARG A 214 -27.87 13.59 10.45
CA ARG A 214 -28.48 13.28 9.14
C ARG A 214 -29.04 11.87 9.05
N ILE A 215 -28.40 10.90 9.72
CA ILE A 215 -28.86 9.51 9.80
C ILE A 215 -29.72 9.21 11.04
N LYS A 216 -30.19 10.26 11.74
CA LYS A 216 -31.07 10.17 12.92
C LYS A 216 -30.51 9.29 14.05
N LYS A 217 -29.21 9.42 14.31
CA LYS A 217 -28.50 8.77 15.43
C LYS A 217 -28.12 9.81 16.51
N PRO A 218 -29.08 10.28 17.34
CA PRO A 218 -28.86 11.41 18.23
C PRO A 218 -27.89 11.11 19.38
N LYS A 219 -27.75 9.85 19.82
CA LYS A 219 -26.82 9.48 20.90
C LYS A 219 -25.36 9.64 20.47
N GLU A 220 -25.04 9.14 19.28
CA GLU A 220 -23.73 9.27 18.67
C GLU A 220 -23.44 10.74 18.34
N ALA A 221 -24.42 11.46 17.79
CA ALA A 221 -24.29 12.88 17.53
C ALA A 221 -23.99 13.68 18.81
N GLU A 222 -24.70 13.38 19.91
CA GLU A 222 -24.48 14.00 21.21
C GLU A 222 -23.06 13.76 21.73
N HIS A 223 -22.58 12.52 21.67
CA HIS A 223 -21.22 12.18 22.09
C HIS A 223 -20.16 13.05 21.39
N TYR A 224 -20.19 13.15 20.07
CA TYR A 224 -19.21 13.95 19.32
C TYR A 224 -19.41 15.45 19.49
N ASN A 225 -20.66 15.89 19.64
CA ASN A 225 -20.96 17.30 19.87
C ASN A 225 -20.45 17.79 21.24
N ASP A 226 -20.57 16.98 22.28
CA ASP A 226 -20.06 17.32 23.62
C ASP A 226 -18.53 17.40 23.63
N LEU A 227 -17.86 16.51 22.91
CA LEU A 227 -16.41 16.61 22.69
C LEU A 227 -16.04 17.89 21.93
N ALA A 228 -16.79 18.26 20.90
CA ALA A 228 -16.57 19.50 20.14
C ALA A 228 -16.76 20.74 21.02
N LEU A 229 -17.81 20.79 21.84
CA LEU A 229 -18.10 21.89 22.77
C LEU A 229 -17.02 22.02 23.84
N LYS A 230 -16.46 20.91 24.34
CA LYS A 230 -15.33 20.92 25.27
C LYS A 230 -14.07 21.58 24.67
N LEU A 231 -13.88 21.48 23.36
CA LEU A 231 -12.81 22.15 22.61
C LEU A 231 -13.19 23.56 22.12
N SER A 232 -14.40 24.02 22.45
CA SER A 232 -14.98 25.27 21.96
C SER A 232 -15.63 26.07 23.08
N PRO A 233 -14.90 26.42 24.16
CA PRO A 233 -15.47 27.26 25.21
C PRO A 233 -16.04 28.56 24.62
N LYS A 234 -17.18 28.99 25.16
CA LYS A 234 -17.98 30.12 24.63
C LYS A 234 -17.15 31.39 24.53
N GLU A 235 -16.28 31.62 25.50
CA GLU A 235 -15.46 32.82 25.67
C GLU A 235 -14.42 32.96 24.55
N GLU A 236 -13.94 31.84 24.00
CA GLU A 236 -12.88 31.84 22.98
C GLU A 236 -13.43 31.56 21.57
N PHE A 237 -14.42 30.68 21.44
CA PHE A 237 -14.88 30.15 20.16
C PHE A 237 -16.38 30.30 19.96
N HIS A 238 -16.89 31.53 20.06
CA HIS A 238 -18.31 31.87 19.94
C HIS A 238 -19.02 31.17 18.76
N ASP A 239 -18.46 31.21 17.55
CA ASP A 239 -19.08 30.59 16.37
C ASP A 239 -19.19 29.07 16.48
N ALA A 240 -18.12 28.41 16.89
CA ALA A 240 -18.12 26.96 17.05
C ALA A 240 -19.03 26.52 18.20
N TYR A 241 -19.07 27.30 19.28
CA TYR A 241 -19.96 27.06 20.42
C TYR A 241 -21.43 27.11 20.00
N TYR A 242 -21.87 28.15 19.29
CA TYR A 242 -23.26 28.28 18.87
C TYR A 242 -23.65 27.30 17.75
N TRP A 243 -22.70 26.86 16.93
CA TRP A 243 -22.94 25.70 16.06
C TRP A 243 -23.19 24.44 16.90
N GLY A 244 -22.37 24.17 17.93
CA GLY A 244 -22.62 23.03 18.83
C GLY A 244 -23.97 23.12 19.57
N PHE A 245 -24.45 24.34 19.87
CA PHE A 245 -25.79 24.56 20.42
C PHE A 245 -26.90 24.31 19.41
N MET A 246 -26.69 24.66 18.15
CA MET A 246 -27.60 24.28 17.08
C MET A 246 -27.70 22.75 16.99
N ASN A 247 -26.59 22.02 17.07
CA ASN A 247 -26.61 20.56 17.13
C ASN A 247 -27.39 20.04 18.36
N LYS A 248 -27.23 20.65 19.55
CA LYS A 248 -28.04 20.30 20.74
C LYS A 248 -29.53 20.46 20.48
N ALA A 249 -29.96 21.54 19.81
CA ALA A 249 -31.37 21.70 19.45
C ALA A 249 -31.88 20.56 18.56
N ILE A 250 -31.11 20.16 17.55
CA ILE A 250 -31.47 19.05 16.65
C ILE A 250 -31.50 17.71 17.40
N ILE A 251 -30.54 17.47 18.31
CA ILE A 251 -30.50 16.28 19.18
C ILE A 251 -31.77 16.21 20.03
N GLU A 252 -32.14 17.30 20.70
CA GLU A 252 -33.34 17.36 21.54
C GLU A 252 -34.61 17.16 20.72
N TYR A 253 -34.69 17.73 19.51
CA TYR A 253 -35.79 17.48 18.58
C TYR A 253 -35.90 15.99 18.23
N GLN A 254 -34.79 15.33 17.88
CA GLN A 254 -34.77 13.89 17.56
C GLN A 254 -35.12 13.01 18.77
N ASN A 255 -34.79 13.47 19.97
CA ASN A 255 -35.19 12.85 21.23
C ASN A 255 -36.63 13.17 21.65
N LYS A 256 -37.38 13.94 20.84
CA LYS A 256 -38.76 14.39 21.09
C LYS A 256 -38.92 15.37 22.26
N ASN A 257 -37.83 16.02 22.68
CA ASN A 257 -37.82 17.07 23.69
C ASN A 257 -37.99 18.45 23.01
N PHE A 258 -39.18 18.70 22.48
CA PHE A 258 -39.43 19.82 21.57
C PHE A 258 -39.25 21.20 22.25
N GLU A 259 -39.61 21.34 23.52
CA GLU A 259 -39.41 22.58 24.29
C GLU A 259 -37.92 22.93 24.42
N LYS A 260 -37.07 21.92 24.71
CA LYS A 260 -35.61 22.12 24.78
C LYS A 260 -35.01 22.45 23.41
N SER A 261 -35.50 21.82 22.35
CA SER A 261 -35.11 22.17 20.97
C SER A 261 -35.38 23.64 20.66
N ILE A 262 -36.54 24.16 21.06
CA ILE A 262 -36.89 25.57 20.91
C ILE A 262 -35.96 26.45 21.75
N GLU A 263 -35.70 26.09 23.01
CA GLU A 263 -34.82 26.84 23.90
C GLU A 263 -33.41 27.02 23.31
N TYR A 264 -32.76 25.92 22.91
CA TYR A 264 -31.44 25.97 22.28
C TYR A 264 -31.46 26.75 20.97
N SER A 265 -32.48 26.54 20.12
CA SER A 265 -32.60 27.25 18.85
C SER A 265 -32.75 28.77 19.04
N ARG A 266 -33.46 29.22 20.09
CA ARG A 266 -33.60 30.64 20.43
C ARG A 266 -32.31 31.27 20.94
N GLN A 267 -31.50 30.51 21.68
CA GLN A 267 -30.16 30.97 22.08
C GLN A 267 -29.27 31.20 20.84
N VAL A 268 -29.32 30.29 19.86
CA VAL A 268 -28.61 30.42 18.58
C VAL A 268 -29.15 31.59 17.75
N GLU A 269 -30.47 31.75 17.66
CA GLU A 269 -31.14 32.88 17.00
C GLU A 269 -30.64 34.23 17.57
N THR A 270 -30.61 34.35 18.90
CA THR A 270 -30.18 35.56 19.60
C THR A 270 -28.73 35.90 19.27
N TYR A 271 -27.85 34.88 19.27
CA TYR A 271 -26.46 35.07 18.88
C TYR A 271 -26.32 35.59 17.45
N TYR A 272 -26.93 34.92 16.46
CA TYR A 272 -26.80 35.33 15.07
C TYR A 272 -27.37 36.71 14.79
N LYS A 273 -28.46 37.10 15.44
CA LYS A 273 -29.00 38.47 15.38
C LYS A 273 -28.01 39.49 15.94
N ASN A 274 -27.48 39.24 17.14
CA ASN A 274 -26.55 40.16 17.80
C ASN A 274 -25.21 40.32 17.05
N THR A 275 -24.78 39.29 16.31
CA THR A 275 -23.56 39.34 15.50
C THR A 275 -23.80 39.68 14.02
N ASN A 276 -25.03 40.06 13.65
CA ASN A 276 -25.42 40.36 12.26
C ASN A 276 -25.12 39.23 11.25
N LYS A 277 -25.26 37.96 11.66
CA LYS A 277 -25.05 36.75 10.84
C LYS A 277 -26.38 36.19 10.35
N LEU A 278 -27.17 37.05 9.71
CA LEU A 278 -28.60 36.79 9.43
C LEU A 278 -28.81 35.60 8.49
N SER A 279 -27.89 35.33 7.56
CA SER A 279 -27.94 34.17 6.66
C SER A 279 -28.01 32.83 7.41
N ASN A 280 -27.52 32.77 8.64
CA ASN A 280 -27.47 31.55 9.45
C ASN A 280 -28.78 31.28 10.22
N LEU A 281 -29.79 32.15 10.09
CA LEU A 281 -31.06 32.04 10.81
C LEU A 281 -32.03 31.00 10.22
N ALA A 282 -31.78 30.49 9.00
CA ALA A 282 -32.68 29.53 8.36
C ALA A 282 -32.86 28.24 9.19
N THR A 283 -31.77 27.64 9.66
CA THR A 283 -31.79 26.40 10.45
C THR A 283 -32.46 26.55 11.82
N PRO A 284 -32.12 27.54 12.68
CA PRO A 284 -32.81 27.70 13.96
C PRO A 284 -34.30 28.02 13.78
N TYR A 285 -34.67 28.85 12.80
CA TYR A 285 -36.09 29.09 12.50
C TYR A 285 -36.82 27.83 12.05
N PHE A 286 -36.20 27.01 11.20
CA PHE A 286 -36.76 25.73 10.82
C PHE A 286 -37.02 24.83 12.03
N TYR A 287 -36.03 24.64 12.91
CA TYR A 287 -36.21 23.75 14.08
C TYR A 287 -37.17 24.32 15.13
N ILE A 288 -37.27 25.64 15.30
CA ILE A 288 -38.30 26.26 16.14
C ILE A 288 -39.69 25.97 15.56
N GLY A 289 -39.89 26.23 14.27
CA GLY A 289 -41.18 26.01 13.60
C GLY A 289 -41.59 24.53 13.58
N LYS A 290 -40.64 23.65 13.27
CA LYS A 290 -40.80 22.18 13.32
C LYS A 290 -41.20 21.71 14.72
N SER A 291 -40.53 22.21 15.76
CA SER A 291 -40.85 21.86 17.15
C SER A 291 -42.23 22.36 17.58
N PHE A 292 -42.63 23.58 17.19
CA PHE A 292 -43.99 24.09 17.45
C PHE A 292 -45.08 23.25 16.78
N TYR A 293 -44.83 22.75 15.56
CA TYR A 293 -45.76 21.86 14.89
C TYR A 293 -45.98 20.57 15.69
N GLU A 294 -44.90 19.92 16.15
CA GLU A 294 -45.00 18.69 16.96
C GLU A 294 -45.73 18.91 18.30
N LEU A 295 -45.69 20.13 18.83
CA LEU A 295 -46.43 20.54 20.03
C LEU A 295 -47.89 20.93 19.74
N GLY A 296 -48.34 20.88 18.49
CA GLY A 296 -49.70 21.27 18.07
C GLY A 296 -49.90 22.79 17.92
N ASN A 297 -48.88 23.60 18.12
CA ASN A 297 -48.92 25.06 18.00
C ASN A 297 -48.73 25.52 16.55
N ASN A 298 -49.68 25.13 15.68
CA ASN A 298 -49.56 25.30 14.22
C ASN A 298 -49.40 26.77 13.76
N SER A 299 -49.98 27.74 14.46
CA SER A 299 -49.81 29.17 14.12
C SER A 299 -48.36 29.62 14.29
N GLN A 300 -47.70 29.23 15.39
CA GLN A 300 -46.29 29.56 15.61
C GLN A 300 -45.38 28.75 14.69
N ALA A 301 -45.76 27.51 14.37
CA ALA A 301 -45.05 26.71 13.38
C ALA A 301 -44.96 27.42 12.03
N VAL A 302 -46.10 27.88 11.49
CA VAL A 302 -46.16 28.66 10.25
C VAL A 302 -45.28 29.91 10.32
N GLU A 303 -45.40 30.71 11.39
CA GLU A 303 -44.64 31.96 11.55
C GLU A 303 -43.12 31.73 11.41
N TYR A 304 -42.59 30.72 12.10
CA TYR A 304 -41.15 30.44 12.08
C TYR A 304 -40.70 29.74 10.79
N LEU A 305 -41.52 28.88 10.20
CA LEU A 305 -41.19 28.24 8.93
C LEU A 305 -41.19 29.24 7.76
N GLU A 306 -42.13 30.20 7.73
CA GLU A 306 -42.13 31.30 6.76
C GLU A 306 -40.88 32.20 6.93
N LYS A 307 -40.43 32.45 8.17
CA LYS A 307 -39.14 33.14 8.42
C LYS A 307 -37.94 32.38 7.84
N ALA A 308 -37.92 31.04 7.93
CA ALA A 308 -36.84 30.25 7.36
C ALA A 308 -36.78 30.38 5.82
N ILE A 309 -37.94 30.40 5.15
CA ILE A 309 -38.03 30.65 3.71
C ILE A 309 -37.58 32.08 3.36
N ALA A 310 -38.02 33.08 4.13
CA ALA A 310 -37.62 34.47 3.91
C ALA A 310 -36.10 34.65 3.94
N ILE A 311 -35.41 34.03 4.92
CA ILE A 311 -33.94 34.05 4.99
C ILE A 311 -33.32 33.34 3.78
N SER A 312 -33.84 32.19 3.38
CA SER A 312 -33.35 31.46 2.21
C SER A 312 -33.48 32.28 0.92
N ASP A 313 -34.59 33.00 0.74
CA ASP A 313 -34.83 33.79 -0.46
C ASP A 313 -34.02 35.09 -0.47
N GLU A 314 -33.92 35.79 0.67
CA GLU A 314 -33.11 37.01 0.82
C GLU A 314 -31.64 36.76 0.50
N PHE A 315 -31.07 35.68 1.04
CA PHE A 315 -29.65 35.34 0.89
C PHE A 315 -29.37 34.36 -0.25
N LYS A 316 -30.40 33.97 -1.03
CA LYS A 316 -30.31 32.99 -2.13
C LYS A 316 -29.66 31.66 -1.70
N LEU A 317 -30.01 31.19 -0.50
CA LEU A 317 -29.43 29.99 0.10
C LEU A 317 -30.21 28.75 -0.32
N ASP A 318 -29.50 27.75 -0.83
CA ASP A 318 -30.03 26.39 -0.93
C ASP A 318 -29.58 25.60 0.30
N PHE A 319 -30.44 25.52 1.31
CA PHE A 319 -30.16 24.82 2.56
C PHE A 319 -30.83 23.45 2.59
N GLN A 320 -30.16 22.49 3.22
CA GLN A 320 -30.53 21.07 3.15
C GLN A 320 -31.98 20.79 3.59
N GLU A 321 -32.48 21.53 4.57
CA GLU A 321 -33.80 21.36 5.15
C GLU A 321 -34.92 22.09 4.37
N LYS A 322 -34.62 22.83 3.28
CA LYS A 322 -35.61 23.63 2.53
C LYS A 322 -36.82 22.82 2.08
N LYS A 323 -36.58 21.58 1.61
CA LYS A 323 -37.65 20.64 1.25
C LYS A 323 -38.57 20.32 2.44
N GLU A 324 -37.99 20.04 3.61
CA GLU A 324 -38.79 19.75 4.80
C GLU A 324 -39.58 20.98 5.26
N VAL A 325 -39.06 22.19 5.09
CA VAL A 325 -39.79 23.43 5.45
C VAL A 325 -41.14 23.50 4.73
N TYR A 326 -41.17 23.25 3.42
CA TYR A 326 -42.42 23.24 2.65
C TYR A 326 -43.39 22.14 3.09
N ARG A 327 -42.87 20.94 3.42
CA ARG A 327 -43.69 19.87 3.98
C ARG A 327 -44.37 20.29 5.29
N TYR A 328 -43.62 20.90 6.21
CA TYR A 328 -44.19 21.32 7.50
C TYR A 328 -45.15 22.52 7.34
N LEU A 329 -44.89 23.42 6.39
CA LEU A 329 -45.83 24.50 6.05
C LEU A 329 -47.15 23.96 5.49
N ASP A 330 -47.10 23.00 4.57
CA ASP A 330 -48.29 22.31 4.05
C ASP A 330 -49.11 21.70 5.20
N LEU A 331 -48.46 20.89 6.04
CA LEU A 331 -49.10 20.22 7.17
C LEU A 331 -49.70 21.23 8.18
N ALA A 332 -48.96 22.27 8.55
CA ALA A 332 -49.42 23.26 9.51
C ALA A 332 -50.58 24.11 8.95
N HIS A 333 -50.52 24.53 7.69
CA HIS A 333 -51.62 25.25 7.04
C HIS A 333 -52.87 24.39 6.89
N SER A 334 -52.72 23.10 6.60
CA SER A 334 -53.84 22.15 6.55
C SER A 334 -54.56 22.06 7.89
N LEU A 335 -53.83 21.96 9.01
CA LEU A 335 -54.41 21.94 10.36
C LEU A 335 -55.07 23.26 10.76
N LEU A 336 -54.64 24.38 10.19
CA LEU A 336 -55.25 25.70 10.37
C LEU A 336 -56.45 25.96 9.44
N GLY A 337 -56.82 25.01 8.58
CA GLY A 337 -57.91 25.17 7.60
C GLY A 337 -57.57 26.04 6.39
N ASN A 338 -56.29 26.36 6.19
CA ASN A 338 -55.80 27.21 5.09
C ASN A 338 -55.45 26.38 3.84
N SER A 339 -56.44 25.67 3.27
CA SER A 339 -56.23 24.69 2.19
C SER A 339 -55.51 25.25 0.95
N LYS A 340 -55.72 26.53 0.62
CA LYS A 340 -55.04 27.18 -0.52
C LYS A 340 -53.52 27.23 -0.31
N LYS A 341 -53.07 27.77 0.83
CA LYS A 341 -51.64 27.85 1.18
C LYS A 341 -51.03 26.46 1.34
N ALA A 342 -51.77 25.53 1.95
CA ALA A 342 -51.32 24.14 2.09
C ALA A 342 -50.96 23.53 0.73
N ASN A 343 -51.88 23.64 -0.24
CA ASN A 343 -51.66 23.16 -1.60
C ASN A 343 -50.48 23.85 -2.30
N GLU A 344 -50.31 25.17 -2.13
CA GLU A 344 -49.15 25.91 -2.68
C GLU A 344 -47.82 25.33 -2.17
N TYR A 345 -47.69 25.10 -0.86
CA TYR A 345 -46.48 24.51 -0.30
C TYR A 345 -46.30 23.03 -0.64
N SER A 346 -47.40 22.28 -0.80
CA SER A 346 -47.36 20.89 -1.25
C SER A 346 -46.73 20.78 -2.66
N ILE A 347 -47.12 21.67 -3.58
CA ILE A 347 -46.53 21.75 -4.92
C ILE A 347 -45.02 22.04 -4.82
N MET A 348 -44.62 23.04 -4.03
CA MET A 348 -43.20 23.39 -3.85
C MET A 348 -42.38 22.23 -3.27
N PHE A 349 -42.96 21.48 -2.32
CA PHE A 349 -42.35 20.27 -1.78
C PHE A 349 -42.10 19.23 -2.88
N TYR A 350 -43.11 18.89 -3.69
CA TYR A 350 -42.99 17.89 -4.76
C TYR A 350 -42.02 18.32 -5.87
N GLU A 351 -41.99 19.61 -6.22
CA GLU A 351 -41.04 20.13 -7.21
C GLU A 351 -39.59 19.97 -6.76
N LEU A 352 -39.30 20.28 -5.48
CA LEU A 352 -37.98 20.07 -4.90
C LEU A 352 -37.64 18.59 -4.73
N ASP A 353 -38.60 17.75 -4.36
CA ASP A 353 -38.40 16.31 -4.20
C ASP A 353 -37.95 15.66 -5.51
N LYS A 354 -38.67 15.96 -6.61
CA LYS A 354 -38.32 15.49 -7.95
C LYS A 354 -36.93 15.95 -8.41
N LYS A 355 -36.58 17.22 -8.13
CA LYS A 355 -35.26 17.77 -8.47
C LYS A 355 -34.16 17.04 -7.70
N ASN A 356 -34.33 16.86 -6.40
CA ASN A 356 -33.34 16.24 -5.52
C ASN A 356 -33.12 14.76 -5.87
N ASP A 357 -34.17 13.98 -6.06
CA ASP A 357 -34.04 12.55 -6.40
C ASP A 357 -33.31 12.32 -7.73
N SER A 358 -33.58 13.17 -8.74
CA SER A 358 -32.90 13.07 -10.04
C SER A 358 -31.41 13.39 -9.97
N LEU A 359 -31.02 14.36 -9.13
CA LEU A 359 -29.62 14.75 -8.93
C LEU A 359 -28.89 13.72 -8.06
N ASP A 360 -29.51 13.23 -7.00
CA ASP A 360 -28.92 12.25 -6.08
C ASP A 360 -28.63 10.92 -6.79
N ILE A 361 -29.56 10.40 -7.60
CA ILE A 361 -29.37 9.12 -8.31
C ILE A 361 -28.27 9.23 -9.36
N ALA A 362 -28.29 10.29 -10.18
CA ALA A 362 -27.29 10.47 -11.24
C ALA A 362 -25.88 10.65 -10.68
N LEU A 363 -25.77 11.32 -9.52
CA LEU A 363 -24.49 11.68 -8.93
C LEU A 363 -23.93 10.58 -8.03
N ASN A 364 -24.76 9.87 -7.25
CA ASN A 364 -24.32 8.71 -6.47
C ASN A 364 -23.83 7.56 -7.36
N ASN A 365 -24.53 7.30 -8.47
CA ASN A 365 -24.09 6.29 -9.43
C ASN A 365 -22.75 6.63 -10.09
N ARG A 366 -22.44 7.92 -10.25
CA ARG A 366 -21.20 8.38 -10.86
C ARG A 366 -20.06 8.44 -9.85
N ILE A 367 -20.31 8.94 -8.64
CA ILE A 367 -19.33 9.00 -7.56
C ILE A 367 -18.90 7.60 -7.14
N ASN A 368 -19.82 6.67 -6.91
CA ASN A 368 -19.45 5.29 -6.56
C ASN A 368 -18.69 4.64 -7.70
N LYS A 369 -19.15 4.82 -8.95
CA LYS A 369 -18.48 4.22 -10.10
C LYS A 369 -17.09 4.79 -10.40
N GLU A 370 -16.84 6.09 -10.22
CA GLU A 370 -15.54 6.72 -10.52
C GLU A 370 -14.60 6.74 -9.31
N HIS A 371 -15.13 6.84 -8.08
CA HIS A 371 -14.32 6.96 -6.85
C HIS A 371 -14.16 5.67 -6.05
N ASP A 372 -14.97 4.62 -6.24
CA ASP A 372 -14.59 3.29 -5.74
C ASP A 372 -13.41 2.74 -6.56
N ILE A 373 -13.24 3.21 -7.81
CA ILE A 373 -12.12 2.80 -8.69
C ILE A 373 -10.76 3.27 -8.16
N ILE A 374 -10.65 4.44 -7.51
CA ILE A 374 -9.33 4.98 -7.12
C ILE A 374 -8.73 4.23 -5.92
N PRO A 375 -9.45 3.99 -4.80
CA PRO A 375 -9.01 3.07 -3.74
C PRO A 375 -8.81 1.65 -4.28
N LEU A 376 -9.71 1.16 -5.15
CA LEU A 376 -9.49 -0.14 -5.81
C LEU A 376 -8.23 -0.14 -6.68
N GLN A 377 -7.86 0.96 -7.35
CA GLN A 377 -6.65 1.04 -8.16
C GLN A 377 -5.41 1.02 -7.28
N GLU A 378 -5.38 1.76 -6.17
CA GLU A 378 -4.28 1.68 -5.19
C GLU A 378 -4.16 0.24 -4.63
N GLU A 379 -5.28 -0.41 -4.34
CA GLU A 379 -5.32 -1.80 -3.88
C GLU A 379 -4.88 -2.79 -4.97
N ILE A 380 -5.36 -2.65 -6.20
CA ILE A 380 -4.99 -3.45 -7.38
C ILE A 380 -3.49 -3.28 -7.69
N GLU A 381 -2.95 -2.06 -7.65
CA GLU A 381 -1.51 -1.81 -7.87
C GLU A 381 -0.66 -2.49 -6.80
N SER A 382 -1.13 -2.52 -5.55
CA SER A 382 -0.46 -3.24 -4.46
C SER A 382 -0.49 -4.76 -4.64
N LEU A 383 -1.62 -5.30 -5.13
CA LEU A 383 -1.82 -6.72 -5.41
C LEU A 383 -1.02 -7.19 -6.65
N ASP A 384 -0.94 -6.35 -7.69
CA ASP A 384 -0.18 -6.64 -8.91
C ASP A 384 1.34 -6.76 -8.64
N LYS A 385 1.86 -5.91 -7.75
CA LYS A 385 3.25 -5.99 -7.28
C LYS A 385 3.56 -7.35 -6.65
N ASN A 386 2.70 -7.82 -5.74
CA ASN A 386 2.87 -9.12 -5.05
C ASN A 386 2.75 -10.30 -6.03
N THR A 387 1.84 -10.22 -7.00
CA THR A 387 1.64 -11.25 -8.03
C THR A 387 2.86 -11.38 -8.94
N LYS A 388 3.50 -10.26 -9.32
CA LYS A 388 4.74 -10.26 -10.10
C LYS A 388 5.91 -10.96 -9.39
N TYR A 389 6.06 -10.75 -8.07
CA TYR A 389 7.08 -11.45 -7.29
C TYR A 389 6.83 -12.96 -7.23
N LEU A 390 5.57 -13.39 -7.13
CA LEU A 390 5.20 -14.82 -7.18
C LEU A 390 5.58 -15.46 -8.53
N TYR A 391 5.32 -14.79 -9.66
CA TYR A 391 5.72 -15.31 -10.97
C TYR A 391 7.24 -15.43 -11.11
N VAL A 392 8.01 -14.43 -10.67
CA VAL A 392 9.48 -14.48 -10.70
C VAL A 392 9.99 -15.64 -9.83
N PHE A 393 9.45 -15.80 -8.61
CA PHE A 393 9.83 -16.89 -7.72
C PHE A 393 9.50 -18.26 -8.32
N SER A 394 8.30 -18.41 -8.90
CA SER A 394 7.88 -19.66 -9.55
C SER A 394 8.76 -20.01 -10.77
N GLY A 395 9.19 -19.02 -11.54
CA GLY A 395 10.12 -19.18 -12.65
C GLY A 395 11.49 -19.67 -12.18
N ILE A 396 12.05 -19.05 -11.14
CA ILE A 396 13.33 -19.47 -10.55
C ILE A 396 13.24 -20.92 -10.05
N LEU A 397 12.17 -21.27 -9.32
CA LEU A 397 11.97 -22.63 -8.82
C LEU A 397 11.88 -23.65 -9.96
N LEU A 398 11.17 -23.33 -11.05
CA LEU A 398 11.07 -24.18 -12.22
C LEU A 398 12.45 -24.42 -12.88
N THR A 399 13.27 -23.38 -13.02
CA THR A 399 14.62 -23.53 -13.61
C THR A 399 15.54 -24.42 -12.76
N ILE A 400 15.42 -24.34 -11.43
CA ILE A 400 16.16 -25.20 -10.50
C ILE A 400 15.71 -26.65 -10.65
N LEU A 401 14.39 -26.90 -10.71
CA LEU A 401 13.83 -28.23 -10.88
C LEU A 401 14.22 -28.86 -12.22
N VAL A 402 14.17 -28.10 -13.32
CA VAL A 402 14.59 -28.57 -14.66
C VAL A 402 16.09 -28.88 -14.66
N SER A 403 16.93 -28.01 -14.10
CA SER A 403 18.37 -28.23 -14.00
C SER A 403 18.71 -29.46 -13.17
N PHE A 404 18.01 -29.65 -12.05
CA PHE A 404 18.13 -30.84 -11.21
C PHE A 404 17.70 -32.11 -11.94
N PHE A 405 16.58 -32.06 -12.69
CA PHE A 405 16.09 -33.19 -13.47
C PHE A 405 17.06 -33.60 -14.58
N ILE A 406 17.61 -32.64 -15.32
CA ILE A 406 18.63 -32.89 -16.36
C ILE A 406 19.87 -33.54 -15.72
N TRP A 407 20.36 -32.97 -14.63
CA TRP A 407 21.51 -33.51 -13.89
C TRP A 407 21.24 -34.94 -13.39
N PHE A 408 20.05 -35.21 -12.85
CA PHE A 408 19.65 -36.52 -12.37
C PHE A 408 19.61 -37.56 -13.49
N LYS A 409 18.98 -37.24 -14.63
CA LYS A 409 18.96 -38.10 -15.84
C LYS A 409 20.37 -38.38 -16.36
N GLN A 410 21.23 -37.38 -16.44
CA GLN A 410 22.61 -37.55 -16.88
C GLN A 410 23.41 -38.46 -15.93
N ARG A 411 23.25 -38.27 -14.61
CA ARG A 411 23.88 -39.10 -13.60
C ARG A 411 23.44 -40.56 -13.70
N GLN A 412 22.15 -40.81 -13.92
CA GLN A 412 21.61 -42.16 -14.10
C GLN A 412 22.20 -42.84 -15.35
N LYS A 413 22.28 -42.12 -16.48
CA LYS A 413 22.87 -42.65 -17.72
C LYS A 413 24.35 -43.00 -17.56
N ARG A 414 25.14 -42.14 -16.89
CA ARG A 414 26.56 -42.41 -16.58
C ARG A 414 26.73 -43.65 -15.70
N ASN A 415 25.88 -43.83 -14.70
CA ASN A 415 25.92 -45.01 -13.84
C ASN A 415 25.58 -46.31 -14.60
N LYS A 416 24.61 -46.28 -15.52
CA LYS A 416 24.26 -47.43 -16.37
C LYS A 416 25.43 -47.84 -17.28
N LYS A 417 26.10 -46.87 -17.92
CA LYS A 417 27.27 -47.15 -18.78
C LYS A 417 28.40 -47.82 -17.99
N ARG A 418 28.74 -47.28 -16.81
CA ARG A 418 29.78 -47.87 -15.93
C ARG A 418 29.45 -49.28 -15.49
N PHE A 419 28.18 -49.56 -15.24
CA PHE A 419 27.73 -50.90 -14.87
C PHE A 419 27.92 -51.90 -16.02
N GLN A 420 27.59 -51.52 -17.26
CA GLN A 420 27.81 -52.35 -18.44
C GLN A 420 29.30 -52.66 -18.67
N GLU A 421 30.17 -51.65 -18.53
CA GLU A 421 31.63 -51.85 -18.60
C GLU A 421 32.13 -52.82 -17.53
N LEU A 422 31.58 -52.75 -16.31
CA LEU A 422 31.91 -53.67 -15.22
C LEU A 422 31.45 -55.11 -15.51
N LEU A 423 30.27 -55.32 -16.11
CA LEU A 423 29.80 -56.66 -16.49
C LEU A 423 30.74 -57.32 -17.52
N ILE A 424 31.22 -56.55 -18.51
CA ILE A 424 32.19 -57.04 -19.50
C ILE A 424 33.51 -57.46 -18.82
N THR A 425 33.97 -56.69 -17.84
CA THR A 425 35.16 -57.06 -17.05
C THR A 425 34.94 -58.33 -16.25
N ILE A 426 33.77 -58.53 -15.65
CA ILE A 426 33.45 -59.75 -14.90
C ILE A 426 33.37 -60.97 -15.82
N GLU A 427 32.78 -60.83 -17.00
CA GLU A 427 32.73 -61.92 -17.98
C GLU A 427 34.13 -62.37 -18.40
N LYS A 428 35.09 -61.44 -18.53
CA LYS A 428 36.51 -61.78 -18.74
C LYS A 428 37.15 -62.50 -17.56
N LEU A 429 36.71 -62.22 -16.32
CA LEU A 429 37.19 -62.91 -15.11
C LEU A 429 36.60 -64.33 -14.97
N GLU A 430 35.41 -64.57 -15.51
CA GLU A 430 34.73 -65.87 -15.49
C GLU A 430 35.24 -66.84 -16.57
N GLN A 431 35.90 -66.36 -17.63
CA GLN A 431 36.50 -67.25 -18.62
C GLN A 431 37.67 -68.05 -18.03
N PRO A 432 37.76 -69.37 -18.28
CA PRO A 432 38.88 -70.18 -17.81
C PRO A 432 40.19 -69.64 -18.40
N LYS A 433 41.20 -69.40 -17.55
CA LYS A 433 42.55 -68.99 -17.97
C LYS A 433 43.06 -69.95 -19.06
N LYS A 434 42.95 -69.58 -20.34
CA LYS A 434 43.63 -70.27 -21.44
C LYS A 434 45.13 -70.28 -21.12
N LYS A 435 45.74 -71.46 -21.00
CA LYS A 435 47.19 -71.66 -20.95
C LYS A 435 47.84 -71.06 -22.20
N ASN A 436 48.15 -69.77 -22.16
CA ASN A 436 49.11 -69.16 -23.07
C ASN A 436 50.48 -69.20 -22.39
N SER A 437 51.26 -70.19 -22.78
CA SER A 437 52.69 -70.30 -22.53
C SER A 437 53.42 -69.12 -23.16
N GLN A 438 53.47 -67.97 -22.49
CA GLN A 438 54.42 -66.91 -22.81
C GLN A 438 55.76 -67.23 -22.14
N LYS A 439 56.78 -67.45 -22.96
CA LYS A 439 58.19 -67.54 -22.59
C LYS A 439 58.55 -66.43 -21.59
N ILE A 440 58.93 -66.82 -20.38
CA ILE A 440 59.59 -65.95 -19.42
C ILE A 440 60.99 -65.69 -19.99
N ILE A 441 61.24 -64.47 -20.45
CA ILE A 441 62.60 -63.98 -20.72
C ILE A 441 63.14 -63.50 -19.37
N PRO A 442 64.19 -64.12 -18.81
CA PRO A 442 64.78 -63.65 -17.56
C PRO A 442 65.42 -62.28 -17.78
N LYS A 443 64.97 -61.26 -17.05
CA LYS A 443 65.75 -60.03 -16.88
C LYS A 443 66.86 -60.34 -15.90
N GLU A 444 68.10 -60.30 -16.40
CA GLU A 444 69.32 -60.45 -15.61
C GLU A 444 69.32 -59.51 -14.41
N THR A 445 69.23 -60.10 -13.23
CA THR A 445 69.81 -59.55 -12.00
C THR A 445 70.41 -60.74 -11.25
N SER A 446 71.68 -60.59 -10.88
CA SER A 446 72.53 -61.61 -10.31
C SER A 446 71.89 -62.32 -9.10
N ASN A 447 71.76 -63.65 -9.23
CA ASN A 447 71.77 -64.71 -8.21
C ASN A 447 70.97 -65.90 -8.75
N THR A 448 71.64 -66.72 -9.54
CA THR A 448 71.16 -67.89 -10.31
C THR A 448 70.69 -69.10 -9.47
N VAL A 449 70.33 -68.87 -8.21
CA VAL A 449 69.68 -69.86 -7.31
C VAL A 449 68.22 -69.44 -6.98
N THR A 450 67.76 -68.28 -7.45
CA THR A 450 66.49 -67.65 -7.02
C THR A 450 65.27 -68.01 -7.89
N ASP A 451 65.46 -68.37 -9.16
CA ASP A 451 64.36 -68.47 -10.14
C ASP A 451 63.47 -69.72 -9.96
N LYS A 452 64.06 -70.85 -9.57
CA LYS A 452 63.31 -72.10 -9.33
C LYS A 452 62.40 -71.99 -8.10
N ASN A 453 62.88 -71.31 -7.05
CA ASN A 453 62.13 -71.07 -5.82
C ASN A 453 61.02 -70.02 -6.04
N ALA A 454 61.28 -68.97 -6.82
CA ALA A 454 60.25 -67.98 -7.20
C ALA A 454 59.13 -68.61 -8.04
N LEU A 455 59.48 -69.44 -9.02
CA LEU A 455 58.51 -70.22 -9.83
C LEU A 455 57.69 -71.19 -8.96
N GLN A 456 58.32 -71.83 -7.98
CA GLN A 456 57.61 -72.71 -7.05
C GLN A 456 56.62 -71.92 -6.18
N ILE A 457 57.01 -70.74 -5.68
CA ILE A 457 56.12 -69.85 -4.93
C ILE A 457 54.96 -69.36 -5.79
N LEU A 458 55.19 -69.05 -7.07
CA LEU A 458 54.10 -68.65 -7.98
C LEU A 458 53.09 -69.79 -8.19
N LYS A 459 53.55 -71.03 -8.37
CA LYS A 459 52.66 -72.21 -8.46
C LYS A 459 51.90 -72.47 -7.15
N ASP A 460 52.55 -72.28 -6.01
CA ASP A 460 51.88 -72.47 -4.73
C ASP A 460 50.94 -71.30 -4.39
N LEU A 461 51.20 -70.09 -4.90
CA LEU A 461 50.26 -68.97 -4.91
C LEU A 461 49.04 -69.25 -5.78
N GLU A 462 49.20 -69.88 -6.95
CA GLU A 462 48.06 -70.32 -7.77
C GLU A 462 47.19 -71.32 -7.02
N LYS A 463 47.78 -72.33 -6.35
CA LYS A 463 47.03 -73.26 -5.49
C LYS A 463 46.36 -72.55 -4.30
N PHE A 464 46.97 -71.49 -3.78
CA PHE A 464 46.40 -70.67 -2.72
C PHE A 464 45.20 -69.85 -3.21
N GLU A 465 45.27 -69.32 -4.43
CA GLU A 465 44.14 -68.68 -5.12
C GLU A 465 43.02 -69.70 -5.41
N GLU A 466 43.33 -70.86 -5.97
CA GLU A 466 42.35 -71.92 -6.28
C GLU A 466 41.60 -72.43 -5.06
N LYS A 467 42.28 -72.51 -3.90
CA LYS A 467 41.67 -72.95 -2.63
C LYS A 467 40.97 -71.81 -1.86
N GLU A 468 40.88 -70.62 -2.46
CA GLU A 468 40.23 -69.43 -1.90
C GLU A 468 40.72 -69.02 -0.51
N PHE A 469 41.95 -69.42 -0.12
CA PHE A 469 42.48 -69.12 1.22
C PHE A 469 42.64 -67.62 1.48
N TYR A 470 42.63 -66.80 0.42
CA TYR A 470 42.63 -65.34 0.50
C TYR A 470 41.37 -64.75 1.14
N LEU A 471 40.25 -65.48 1.19
CA LEU A 471 38.99 -65.01 1.79
C LEU A 471 39.02 -64.97 3.33
N ARG A 472 40.04 -65.55 3.97
CA ARG A 472 40.13 -65.56 5.44
C ARG A 472 40.40 -64.16 6.03
N LYS A 473 39.67 -63.78 7.09
CA LYS A 473 39.86 -62.49 7.80
C LYS A 473 41.26 -62.30 8.41
N ASP A 474 41.96 -63.39 8.71
CA ASP A 474 43.32 -63.42 9.26
C ASP A 474 44.43 -63.60 8.20
N CYS A 475 44.09 -63.58 6.91
CA CYS A 475 45.04 -63.72 5.81
C CYS A 475 45.97 -62.49 5.74
N THR A 476 47.11 -62.59 6.41
CA THR A 476 48.21 -61.62 6.40
C THR A 476 49.37 -62.14 5.56
N LEU A 477 50.33 -61.28 5.21
CA LEU A 477 51.55 -61.68 4.50
C LEU A 477 52.30 -62.80 5.25
N SER A 478 52.33 -62.72 6.58
CA SER A 478 52.91 -63.75 7.46
C SER A 478 52.18 -65.09 7.35
N TYR A 479 50.85 -65.08 7.34
CA TYR A 479 50.04 -66.28 7.17
C TYR A 479 50.33 -66.97 5.83
N VAL A 480 50.33 -66.22 4.73
CA VAL A 480 50.59 -66.77 3.40
C VAL A 480 52.03 -67.29 3.31
N ALA A 481 53.01 -66.55 3.80
CA ALA A 481 54.40 -66.99 3.83
C ALA A 481 54.57 -68.33 4.56
N LYS A 482 53.96 -68.47 5.76
CA LYS A 482 53.97 -69.72 6.53
C LYS A 482 53.29 -70.86 5.76
N LYS A 483 52.14 -70.59 5.11
CA LYS A 483 51.38 -71.60 4.36
C LYS A 483 52.14 -72.11 3.14
N LEU A 484 52.87 -71.23 2.47
CA LEU A 484 53.72 -71.54 1.32
C LEU A 484 55.15 -71.98 1.72
N LYS A 485 55.41 -72.18 3.03
CA LYS A 485 56.71 -72.57 3.58
C LYS A 485 57.85 -71.65 3.12
N THR A 486 57.62 -70.34 3.15
CA THR A 486 58.60 -69.29 2.82
C THR A 486 58.62 -68.18 3.88
N ASN A 487 59.45 -67.15 3.70
CA ASN A 487 59.50 -65.97 4.56
C ASN A 487 58.75 -64.78 3.94
N THR A 488 58.33 -63.84 4.78
CA THR A 488 57.51 -62.68 4.38
C THR A 488 58.22 -61.75 3.39
N THR A 489 59.53 -61.55 3.56
CA THR A 489 60.34 -60.69 2.69
C THR A 489 60.40 -61.25 1.28
N TYR A 490 60.69 -62.55 1.16
CA TYR A 490 60.80 -63.22 -0.13
C TYR A 490 59.45 -63.31 -0.83
N LEU A 491 58.37 -63.63 -0.11
CA LEU A 491 57.02 -63.62 -0.69
C LEU A 491 56.60 -62.23 -1.18
N SER A 492 56.87 -61.18 -0.39
CA SER A 492 56.56 -59.81 -0.80
C SER A 492 57.36 -59.41 -2.04
N ASN A 493 58.64 -59.77 -2.11
CA ASN A 493 59.48 -59.51 -3.28
C ASN A 493 58.95 -60.23 -4.51
N VAL A 494 58.61 -61.53 -4.40
CA VAL A 494 58.04 -62.30 -5.52
C VAL A 494 56.73 -61.68 -6.01
N ILE A 495 55.82 -61.27 -5.12
CA ILE A 495 54.55 -60.65 -5.52
C ILE A 495 54.79 -59.26 -6.12
N ASN A 496 55.66 -58.44 -5.53
CA ASN A 496 55.99 -57.11 -6.06
C ASN A 496 56.62 -57.22 -7.46
N THR A 497 57.53 -58.17 -7.67
CA THR A 497 58.26 -58.34 -8.93
C THR A 497 57.40 -58.97 -10.02
N HIS A 498 56.59 -59.99 -9.71
CA HIS A 498 55.85 -60.75 -10.74
C HIS A 498 54.37 -60.38 -10.86
N LYS A 499 53.77 -59.74 -9.86
CA LYS A 499 52.38 -59.24 -9.90
C LYS A 499 52.30 -57.71 -9.94
N GLU A 500 53.45 -57.03 -9.88
CA GLU A 500 53.59 -55.56 -9.91
C GLU A 500 52.72 -54.83 -8.87
N LYS A 501 52.46 -55.48 -7.74
CA LYS A 501 51.50 -55.03 -6.71
C LYS A 501 52.03 -55.34 -5.32
N SER A 502 51.77 -54.43 -4.38
CA SER A 502 51.95 -54.76 -2.96
C SER A 502 51.04 -55.92 -2.55
N PHE A 503 51.47 -56.74 -1.58
CA PHE A 503 50.65 -57.85 -1.05
C PHE A 503 49.24 -57.40 -0.64
N LYS A 504 49.12 -56.22 -0.03
CA LYS A 504 47.82 -55.65 0.38
C LYS A 504 46.92 -55.35 -0.82
N SER A 505 47.49 -54.81 -1.90
CA SER A 505 46.76 -54.52 -3.15
C SER A 505 46.34 -55.82 -3.84
N TYR A 506 47.29 -56.76 -4.00
CA TYR A 506 47.05 -58.08 -4.57
C TYR A 506 45.96 -58.85 -3.82
N LEU A 507 46.02 -58.89 -2.48
CA LEU A 507 45.01 -59.55 -1.65
C LEU A 507 43.63 -58.89 -1.78
N SER A 508 43.58 -57.56 -1.80
CA SER A 508 42.32 -56.83 -1.94
C SER A 508 41.69 -57.09 -3.32
N GLU A 509 42.50 -57.13 -4.37
CA GLU A 509 42.04 -57.38 -5.73
C GLU A 509 41.41 -58.75 -5.91
N LEU A 510 42.07 -59.80 -5.38
CA LEU A 510 41.51 -61.16 -5.38
C LEU A 510 40.16 -61.21 -4.69
N ARG A 511 40.04 -60.58 -3.52
CA ARG A 511 38.78 -60.56 -2.73
C ARG A 511 37.66 -59.80 -3.43
N ILE A 512 37.96 -58.65 -4.04
CA ILE A 512 36.96 -57.88 -4.78
C ILE A 512 36.54 -58.63 -6.05
N ASN A 513 37.45 -59.29 -6.76
CA ASN A 513 37.11 -60.10 -7.93
C ASN A 513 36.17 -61.26 -7.54
N ALA A 514 36.47 -61.98 -6.45
CA ALA A 514 35.59 -63.00 -5.90
C ALA A 514 34.22 -62.43 -5.50
N ALA A 515 34.21 -61.26 -4.86
CA ALA A 515 32.98 -60.56 -4.49
C ALA A 515 32.12 -60.20 -5.70
N LEU A 516 32.71 -59.71 -6.78
CA LEU A 516 31.98 -59.37 -8.01
C LEU A 516 31.30 -60.60 -8.62
N ILE A 517 32.01 -61.71 -8.74
CA ILE A 517 31.49 -62.96 -9.30
C ILE A 517 30.38 -63.52 -8.42
N GLN A 518 30.61 -63.62 -7.11
CA GLN A 518 29.62 -64.17 -6.18
C GLN A 518 28.38 -63.28 -6.06
N LEU A 519 28.52 -61.96 -6.03
CA LEU A 519 27.38 -61.04 -6.04
C LEU A 519 26.59 -61.11 -7.35
N LYS A 520 27.25 -61.31 -8.50
CA LYS A 520 26.58 -61.54 -9.78
C LYS A 520 25.80 -62.86 -9.78
N ASN A 521 26.36 -63.94 -9.24
CA ASN A 521 25.81 -65.29 -9.39
C ASN A 521 24.91 -65.76 -8.23
N ASN A 522 24.98 -65.13 -7.05
CA ASN A 522 24.23 -65.53 -5.86
C ASN A 522 23.25 -64.44 -5.39
N PRO A 523 21.94 -64.55 -5.70
CA PRO A 523 20.93 -63.58 -5.27
C PRO A 523 20.78 -63.47 -3.75
N LYS A 524 20.98 -64.55 -2.99
CA LYS A 524 20.85 -64.54 -1.53
C LYS A 524 21.88 -63.61 -0.89
N LEU A 525 23.10 -63.59 -1.42
CA LEU A 525 24.19 -62.75 -0.94
C LEU A 525 23.90 -61.24 -1.12
N ARG A 526 23.06 -60.88 -2.09
CA ARG A 526 22.67 -59.48 -2.36
C ARG A 526 21.77 -58.89 -1.28
N SER A 527 21.02 -59.73 -0.58
CA SER A 527 20.17 -59.32 0.55
C SER A 527 20.96 -58.96 1.81
N TYR A 528 22.25 -59.27 1.86
CA TYR A 528 23.09 -59.02 3.02
C TYR A 528 23.51 -57.54 3.07
N THR A 529 23.72 -57.04 4.29
CA THR A 529 24.27 -55.69 4.46
C THR A 529 25.69 -55.62 3.89
N VAL A 530 26.11 -54.44 3.42
CA VAL A 530 27.49 -54.22 2.92
C VAL A 530 28.54 -54.64 3.96
N LYS A 531 28.22 -54.53 5.25
CA LYS A 531 29.06 -55.04 6.35
C LYS A 531 29.21 -56.57 6.30
N ALA A 532 28.12 -57.30 6.21
CA ALA A 532 28.14 -58.77 6.14
C ALA A 532 28.86 -59.25 4.86
N ILE A 533 28.64 -58.59 3.73
CA ILE A 533 29.35 -58.89 2.47
C ILE A 533 30.85 -58.65 2.62
N ALA A 534 31.27 -57.52 3.20
CA ALA A 534 32.69 -57.24 3.44
C ALA A 534 33.35 -58.33 4.30
N GLU A 535 32.63 -58.81 5.32
CA GLU A 535 33.10 -59.87 6.20
C GLU A 535 33.24 -61.23 5.51
N GLU A 536 32.30 -61.58 4.62
CA GLU A 536 32.34 -62.80 3.80
C GLU A 536 33.59 -62.86 2.92
N PHE A 537 33.98 -61.72 2.32
CA PHE A 537 35.18 -61.61 1.48
C PHE A 537 36.45 -61.27 2.27
N GLY A 538 36.46 -61.49 3.59
CA GLY A 538 37.65 -61.41 4.42
C GLY A 538 38.10 -60.00 4.83
N PHE A 539 37.29 -58.97 4.61
CA PHE A 539 37.59 -57.61 5.07
C PHE A 539 37.20 -57.43 6.54
N LYS A 540 38.10 -56.81 7.32
CA LYS A 540 37.85 -56.51 8.74
C LYS A 540 36.94 -55.30 8.96
N ARG A 541 36.89 -54.38 8.00
CA ARG A 541 36.15 -53.11 8.08
C ARG A 541 35.36 -52.85 6.80
N PRO A 542 34.04 -52.59 6.87
CA PRO A 542 33.19 -52.35 5.69
C PRO A 542 33.63 -51.15 4.84
N GLU A 543 34.24 -50.14 5.46
CA GLU A 543 34.74 -48.94 4.77
C GLU A 543 35.94 -49.28 3.89
N THR A 544 36.78 -50.21 4.34
CA THR A 544 37.95 -50.69 3.58
C THR A 544 37.51 -51.49 2.36
N PHE A 545 36.52 -52.37 2.54
CA PHE A 545 35.87 -53.07 1.43
C PHE A 545 35.25 -52.09 0.43
N SER A 546 34.43 -51.15 0.91
CA SER A 546 33.73 -50.18 0.05
C SER A 546 34.71 -49.30 -0.74
N ARG A 547 35.82 -48.90 -0.12
CA ARG A 547 36.87 -48.12 -0.80
C ARG A 547 37.63 -48.97 -1.81
N ALA A 548 38.04 -50.19 -1.46
CA ALA A 548 38.71 -51.10 -2.38
C ALA A 548 37.82 -51.46 -3.59
N PHE A 549 36.55 -51.78 -3.33
CA PHE A 549 35.54 -52.04 -4.35
C PHE A 549 35.38 -50.82 -5.28
N LYS A 550 35.25 -49.60 -4.73
CA LYS A 550 35.19 -48.38 -5.55
C LYS A 550 36.46 -48.12 -6.33
N THR A 551 37.63 -48.30 -5.75
CA THR A 551 38.91 -48.07 -6.43
C THR A 551 39.09 -49.03 -7.62
N GLN A 552 38.65 -50.28 -7.47
CA GLN A 552 38.80 -51.29 -8.51
C GLN A 552 37.69 -51.25 -9.58
N THR A 553 36.48 -50.85 -9.21
CA THR A 553 35.29 -50.92 -10.11
C THR A 553 34.73 -49.56 -10.51
N ASN A 554 35.25 -48.47 -9.94
CA ASN A 554 34.68 -47.12 -10.02
C ASN A 554 33.20 -47.01 -9.59
N MET A 555 32.69 -47.99 -8.83
CA MET A 555 31.32 -48.09 -8.33
C MET A 555 31.31 -48.49 -6.84
N TYR A 556 30.32 -48.04 -6.08
CA TYR A 556 30.14 -48.52 -4.70
C TYR A 556 29.42 -49.87 -4.67
N PRO A 557 29.67 -50.75 -3.68
CA PRO A 557 29.00 -52.05 -3.57
C PRO A 557 27.47 -51.96 -3.61
N SER A 558 26.87 -50.99 -2.92
CA SER A 558 25.42 -50.79 -2.89
C SER A 558 24.83 -50.44 -4.26
N ASN A 559 25.53 -49.61 -5.05
CA ASN A 559 25.11 -49.28 -6.41
C ASN A 559 25.21 -50.49 -7.33
N TYR A 560 26.24 -51.32 -7.14
CA TYR A 560 26.43 -52.54 -7.91
C TYR A 560 25.31 -53.56 -7.64
N ILE A 561 24.99 -53.82 -6.37
CA ILE A 561 23.89 -54.71 -5.96
C ILE A 561 22.54 -54.23 -6.51
N LYS A 562 22.24 -52.94 -6.33
CA LYS A 562 21.00 -52.35 -6.85
C LYS A 562 20.87 -52.46 -8.37
N ASN A 563 21.97 -52.32 -9.11
CA ASN A 563 21.96 -52.49 -10.56
C ASN A 563 21.74 -53.95 -10.99
N LEU A 564 22.27 -54.93 -10.24
CA LEU A 564 22.04 -56.36 -10.48
C LEU A 564 20.58 -56.76 -10.21
N GLU A 565 19.97 -56.24 -9.14
CA GLU A 565 18.56 -56.49 -8.82
C GLU A 565 17.62 -55.92 -9.90
N ASN A 566 17.88 -54.71 -10.37
CA ASN A 566 17.08 -54.10 -11.44
C ASN A 566 17.17 -54.86 -12.78
N GLN A 567 18.27 -55.58 -13.05
CA GLN A 567 18.42 -56.42 -14.25
C GLN A 567 17.69 -57.77 -14.16
N GLN A 568 17.30 -58.23 -12.98
CA GLN A 568 16.49 -59.46 -12.83
C GLN A 568 14.98 -59.19 -12.91
N ILE A 569 14.58 -57.92 -12.77
CA ILE A 569 13.18 -57.46 -12.80
C ILE A 569 12.79 -56.99 -14.22
N THR A 570 13.76 -56.87 -15.14
CA THR A 570 13.54 -56.57 -16.57
C THR A 570 13.83 -57.80 -17.40
#